data_AF-A0A1G3HJP4-F1
#
_entry.id   AF-A0A1G3HJP4-F1
#
_cell.length_a   1.000
_cell.length_b   1.000
_cell.length_c   1.000
_cell.angle_alpha   90.00
_cell.angle_beta   90.00
_cell.angle_gamma   90.00
#
_symmetry.space_group_name_H-M   'P 1'
#
loop_
_entity.id
_entity.type
_entity.pdbx_description
1 polymer ?
#
loop_
_entity_poly.entity_id
_entity_poly.type
_entity_poly.pdbx_seq_one_letter_code
_entity_poly.pdbx_strand_id
1 'polypeptide(L)'
;MLYSFTDQPLLDPYDIYQHLMDYWAATYRVIEKNKKGGEKDKGWACDLLPKPYLVARYFAREQAAIERLSAELEATAAKLAELEEEHGGEEGTFSGFDKINAAAVKERIKEVGADKTAAEELAILKRWLQLVAAEAALKKQLREAEAELDAKAYARYPKLIESEIKTLVVDDKWFAALDAAIHGELDRVSQTLTRRVKELAERYETPLPRMADRVAELEARVNRHLEKMGYAWK
;
A
#
# COMPACT_ATOMS: atom_id res chain seq x y z
N MET A 1 -30.80 -12.02 8.68
CA MET A 1 -30.37 -11.27 7.48
C MET A 1 -29.53 -12.12 6.54
N LEU A 2 -28.68 -13.05 7.01
CA LEU A 2 -27.99 -14.02 6.13
C LEU A 2 -28.88 -15.24 5.76
N TYR A 3 -29.77 -15.69 6.66
CA TYR A 3 -30.69 -16.80 6.40
C TYR A 3 -31.67 -16.60 5.22
N SER A 4 -31.91 -15.36 4.78
CA SER A 4 -32.78 -15.06 3.63
C SER A 4 -32.14 -15.36 2.27
N PHE A 5 -30.83 -15.66 2.24
CA PHE A 5 -30.08 -15.96 1.03
C PHE A 5 -29.80 -17.47 0.86
N THR A 6 -30.17 -18.30 1.83
CA THR A 6 -29.86 -19.73 1.87
C THR A 6 -30.48 -20.51 0.70
N ASP A 7 -31.68 -20.12 0.27
CA ASP A 7 -32.43 -20.79 -0.79
C ASP A 7 -32.49 -19.99 -2.11
N GLN A 8 -31.71 -18.90 -2.22
CA GLN A 8 -31.67 -18.11 -3.45
C GLN A 8 -30.54 -18.62 -4.36
N PRO A 9 -30.82 -18.90 -5.65
CA PRO A 9 -29.78 -19.19 -6.62
C PRO A 9 -29.07 -17.87 -6.97
N LEU A 10 -28.23 -17.39 -6.06
CA LEU A 10 -27.46 -16.15 -6.21
C LEU A 10 -26.42 -16.26 -7.33
N LEU A 11 -26.01 -17.49 -7.65
CA LEU A 11 -25.02 -17.83 -8.65
C LEU A 11 -25.54 -19.02 -9.44
N ASP A 12 -25.66 -18.88 -10.76
CA ASP A 12 -25.87 -20.02 -11.64
C ASP A 12 -24.52 -20.71 -11.92
N PRO A 13 -24.36 -22.01 -11.59
CA PRO A 13 -23.12 -22.72 -11.85
C PRO A 13 -22.71 -22.75 -13.33
N TYR A 14 -23.69 -22.71 -14.24
CA TYR A 14 -23.43 -22.73 -15.67
C TYR A 14 -22.93 -21.36 -16.17
N ASP A 15 -23.50 -20.25 -15.71
CA ASP A 15 -22.97 -18.90 -15.97
C ASP A 15 -21.51 -18.75 -15.48
N ILE A 16 -21.17 -19.26 -14.28
CA ILE A 16 -19.79 -19.26 -13.78
C ILE A 16 -18.88 -20.09 -14.68
N TYR A 17 -19.33 -21.27 -15.11
CA TYR A 17 -18.56 -22.12 -16.01
C TYR A 17 -18.32 -21.44 -17.36
N GLN A 18 -19.33 -20.80 -17.96
CA GLN A 18 -19.18 -20.05 -19.21
C GLN A 18 -18.18 -18.91 -19.08
N HIS A 19 -18.28 -18.11 -18.02
CA HIS A 19 -17.29 -17.06 -17.76
C HIS A 19 -15.88 -17.64 -17.59
N LEU A 20 -15.73 -18.73 -16.84
CA LEU A 20 -14.44 -19.38 -16.68
C LEU A 20 -13.88 -19.88 -18.01
N MET A 21 -14.72 -20.42 -18.89
CA MET A 21 -14.33 -20.91 -20.22
C MET A 21 -13.92 -19.78 -21.17
N ASP A 22 -14.59 -18.62 -21.12
CA ASP A 22 -14.25 -17.46 -21.94
C ASP A 22 -12.88 -16.87 -21.57
N TYR A 23 -12.53 -16.89 -20.27
CA TYR A 23 -11.26 -16.36 -19.77
C TYR A 23 -10.17 -17.43 -19.56
N TRP A 24 -10.43 -18.70 -19.90
CA TRP A 24 -9.59 -19.86 -19.58
C TRP A 24 -8.20 -19.85 -20.24
N ALA A 25 -8.06 -19.27 -21.44
CA ALA A 25 -6.93 -19.61 -22.31
C ALA A 25 -6.11 -18.46 -22.90
N ALA A 26 -6.56 -17.20 -22.84
CA ALA A 26 -5.94 -16.15 -23.65
C ALA A 26 -5.22 -15.09 -22.81
N THR A 27 -3.89 -15.17 -22.77
CA THR A 27 -3.10 -13.95 -22.52
C THR A 27 -3.28 -13.03 -23.73
N TYR A 28 -3.70 -11.79 -23.52
CA TYR A 28 -3.82 -10.79 -24.59
C TYR A 28 -2.77 -9.69 -24.41
N ARG A 29 -2.41 -8.99 -25.49
CA ARG A 29 -1.50 -7.83 -25.43
C ARG A 29 -2.28 -6.60 -25.01
N VAL A 30 -1.76 -5.87 -24.03
CA VAL A 30 -2.33 -4.61 -23.57
C VAL A 30 -1.75 -3.50 -24.43
N ILE A 31 -2.54 -3.04 -25.40
CA ILE A 31 -2.19 -1.92 -26.27
C ILE A 31 -2.90 -0.67 -25.78
N GLU A 32 -2.14 0.36 -25.40
CA GLU A 32 -2.69 1.65 -25.03
C GLU A 32 -2.43 2.67 -26.15
N LYS A 33 -3.49 3.35 -26.59
CA LYS A 33 -3.37 4.46 -27.53
C LYS A 33 -2.92 5.71 -26.79
N ASN A 34 -1.78 6.26 -27.20
CA ASN A 34 -1.30 7.52 -26.65
C ASN A 34 -2.17 8.70 -27.16
N LYS A 35 -2.09 9.86 -26.50
CA LYS A 35 -2.83 11.09 -26.85
C LYS A 35 -2.55 11.61 -28.29
N LYS A 36 -1.57 11.04 -29.00
CA LYS A 36 -1.17 11.40 -30.37
C LYS A 36 -1.48 10.29 -31.40
N GLY A 37 -2.27 9.27 -31.04
CA GLY A 37 -2.70 8.21 -31.94
C GLY A 37 -1.69 7.07 -32.19
N GLY A 38 -0.54 7.06 -31.52
CA GLY A 38 0.41 5.94 -31.55
C GLY A 38 0.03 4.84 -30.55
N GLU A 39 0.19 3.59 -30.98
CA GLU A 39 -0.03 2.41 -30.14
C GLU A 39 1.23 2.09 -29.34
N LYS A 40 1.09 1.96 -28.01
CA LYS A 40 2.16 1.50 -27.13
C LYS A 40 1.76 0.17 -26.51
N ASP A 41 2.56 -0.85 -26.79
CA ASP A 41 2.45 -2.15 -26.15
C ASP A 41 2.97 -2.07 -24.71
N LYS A 42 2.09 -2.30 -23.73
CA LYS A 42 2.39 -2.31 -22.30
C LYS A 42 2.62 -3.71 -21.73
N GLY A 43 2.66 -4.74 -22.58
CA GLY A 43 2.90 -6.12 -22.19
C GLY A 43 1.67 -6.99 -22.38
N TRP A 44 1.63 -8.12 -21.67
CA TRP A 44 0.51 -9.06 -21.71
C TRP A 44 -0.41 -8.92 -20.49
N ALA A 45 -1.63 -9.43 -20.55
CA ALA A 45 -2.53 -9.55 -19.41
C ALA A 45 -3.39 -10.81 -19.52
N CYS A 46 -3.92 -11.26 -18.38
CA CYS A 46 -4.94 -12.30 -18.31
C CYS A 46 -5.90 -11.98 -17.16
N ASP A 47 -7.20 -12.00 -17.46
CA ASP A 47 -8.25 -11.62 -16.52
C ASP A 47 -8.51 -12.72 -15.47
N LEU A 48 -8.39 -13.99 -15.88
CA LEU A 48 -8.60 -15.13 -14.99
C LEU A 48 -7.48 -15.22 -13.95
N LEU A 49 -6.23 -15.22 -14.41
CA LEU A 49 -5.04 -15.30 -13.56
C LEU A 49 -4.13 -14.07 -13.78
N PRO A 50 -4.33 -13.00 -13.00
CA PRO A 50 -3.48 -11.83 -13.05
C PRO A 50 -2.02 -12.16 -12.70
N LYS A 51 -1.07 -11.45 -13.34
CA LYS A 51 0.38 -11.65 -13.15
C LYS A 51 0.84 -11.66 -11.69
N PRO A 52 0.33 -10.78 -10.79
CA PRO A 52 0.82 -10.73 -9.42
C PRO A 52 0.72 -12.07 -8.69
N TYR A 53 -0.32 -12.86 -8.93
CA TYR A 53 -0.49 -14.16 -8.28
C TYR A 53 0.53 -15.19 -8.77
N LEU A 54 0.83 -15.18 -10.07
CA LEU A 54 1.87 -16.04 -10.64
C LEU A 54 3.26 -15.66 -10.12
N VAL A 55 3.55 -14.36 -10.04
CA VAL A 55 4.80 -13.82 -9.52
C VAL A 55 4.96 -14.15 -8.03
N ALA A 56 3.92 -13.89 -7.23
CA ALA A 56 3.94 -14.17 -5.80
C ALA A 56 4.22 -15.65 -5.49
N ARG A 57 3.68 -16.58 -6.30
CA ARG A 57 3.85 -18.01 -6.05
C ARG A 57 5.17 -18.58 -6.56
N TYR A 58 5.61 -18.19 -7.76
CA TYR A 58 6.77 -18.85 -8.41
C TYR A 58 8.03 -17.99 -8.48
N PHE A 59 7.89 -16.67 -8.38
CA PHE A 59 8.99 -15.72 -8.60
C PHE A 59 9.13 -14.75 -7.42
N ALA A 60 8.79 -15.20 -6.21
CA ALA A 60 8.88 -14.39 -4.99
C ALA A 60 10.30 -13.88 -4.71
N ARG A 61 11.34 -14.65 -5.09
CA ARG A 61 12.74 -14.25 -4.89
C ARG A 61 13.13 -13.12 -5.84
N GLU A 62 12.73 -13.22 -7.09
CA GLU A 62 12.94 -12.19 -8.11
C GLU A 62 12.15 -10.92 -7.78
N GLN A 63 10.91 -11.06 -7.33
CA GLN A 63 10.09 -9.94 -6.85
C GLN A 63 10.75 -9.25 -5.64
N ALA A 64 11.25 -10.01 -4.67
CA ALA A 64 11.99 -9.46 -3.52
C ALA A 64 13.30 -8.77 -3.94
N ALA A 65 13.96 -9.25 -5.00
CA ALA A 65 15.15 -8.60 -5.55
C ALA A 65 14.82 -7.25 -6.21
N ILE A 66 13.71 -7.17 -6.96
CA ILE A 66 13.18 -5.92 -7.52
C ILE A 66 12.83 -4.92 -6.42
N GLU A 67 12.16 -5.38 -5.37
CA GLU A 67 11.82 -4.54 -4.21
C GLU A 67 13.06 -3.99 -3.51
N ARG A 68 14.11 -4.81 -3.36
CA ARG A 68 15.41 -4.35 -2.83
C ARG A 68 16.05 -3.30 -3.72
N LEU A 69 16.09 -3.52 -5.05
CA LEU A 69 16.63 -2.53 -5.99
C LEU A 69 15.83 -1.23 -5.97
N SER A 70 14.50 -1.30 -5.82
CA SER A 70 13.63 -0.13 -5.67
C SER A 70 13.94 0.63 -4.37
N ALA A 71 14.08 -0.08 -3.25
CA ALA A 71 14.43 0.54 -1.97
C ALA A 71 15.84 1.16 -2.00
N GLU A 72 16.81 0.52 -2.64
CA GLU A 72 18.16 1.07 -2.84
C GLU A 72 18.16 2.31 -3.73
N LEU A 73 17.30 2.32 -4.76
CA LEU A 73 17.11 3.48 -5.63
C LEU A 73 16.52 4.66 -4.84
N GLU A 74 15.46 4.42 -4.06
CA GLU A 74 14.85 5.44 -3.20
C GLU A 74 15.85 5.97 -2.16
N ALA A 75 16.63 5.09 -1.53
CA ALA A 75 17.68 5.50 -0.59
C ALA A 75 18.80 6.31 -1.25
N THR A 76 19.16 6.00 -2.51
CA THR A 76 20.15 6.76 -3.28
C THR A 76 19.60 8.13 -3.69
N ALA A 77 18.33 8.20 -4.08
CA ALA A 77 17.65 9.45 -4.38
C ALA A 77 17.52 10.34 -3.14
N ALA A 78 17.24 9.77 -1.96
CA ALA A 78 17.23 10.51 -0.70
C ALA A 78 18.61 11.10 -0.36
N LYS A 79 19.68 10.31 -0.51
CA LYS A 79 21.07 10.80 -0.31
C LYS A 79 21.46 11.91 -1.29
N LEU A 80 20.94 11.87 -2.53
CA LEU A 80 21.15 12.94 -3.50
C LEU A 80 20.45 14.22 -3.05
N ALA A 81 19.19 14.12 -2.66
CA ALA A 81 18.42 15.26 -2.16
C ALA A 81 19.06 15.88 -0.91
N GLU A 82 19.46 15.06 0.06
CA GLU A 82 20.17 15.49 1.27
C GLU A 82 21.46 16.25 0.93
N LEU A 83 22.28 15.71 0.01
CA LEU A 83 23.53 16.36 -0.42
C LEU A 83 23.27 17.70 -1.14
N GLU A 84 22.21 17.78 -1.94
CA GLU A 84 21.81 19.01 -2.63
C GLU A 84 21.25 20.07 -1.66
N GLU A 85 20.51 19.66 -0.64
CA GLU A 85 19.98 20.55 0.40
C GLU A 85 21.09 21.08 1.32
N GLU A 86 21.98 20.22 1.81
CA GLU A 86 23.09 20.57 2.71
C GLU A 86 24.08 21.55 2.05
N HIS A 87 24.30 21.42 0.75
CA HIS A 87 25.27 22.22 -0.01
C HIS A 87 24.62 23.18 -1.02
N GLY A 88 23.32 23.44 -0.91
CA GLY A 88 22.56 24.32 -1.79
C GLY A 88 22.37 25.76 -1.29
N GLY A 89 22.80 26.09 -0.06
CA GLY A 89 22.70 27.43 0.52
C GLY A 89 23.58 28.49 -0.17
N GLU A 90 23.48 29.76 0.22
CA GLU A 90 24.17 30.89 -0.44
C GLU A 90 25.71 30.75 -0.48
N GLU A 91 26.31 30.06 0.49
CA GLU A 91 27.75 29.71 0.52
C GLU A 91 28.04 28.23 0.16
N GLY A 92 27.03 27.49 -0.27
CA GLY A 92 27.12 26.06 -0.57
C GLY A 92 27.77 25.77 -1.93
N THR A 93 28.35 24.57 -2.06
CA THR A 93 29.00 24.10 -3.30
C THR A 93 28.09 24.15 -4.53
N PHE A 94 26.77 24.07 -4.36
CA PHE A 94 25.81 24.08 -5.46
C PHE A 94 25.17 25.45 -5.73
N SER A 95 25.52 26.51 -4.99
CA SER A 95 24.88 27.84 -5.09
C SER A 95 25.01 28.50 -6.47
N GLY A 96 26.07 28.18 -7.21
CA GLY A 96 26.35 28.70 -8.56
C GLY A 96 25.69 27.94 -9.71
N PHE A 97 24.91 26.89 -9.43
CA PHE A 97 24.28 26.08 -10.48
C PHE A 97 22.85 26.55 -10.78
N ASP A 98 22.61 27.05 -11.99
CA ASP A 98 21.25 27.32 -12.51
C ASP A 98 20.42 26.02 -12.64
N LYS A 99 21.11 24.90 -12.93
CA LYS A 99 20.54 23.55 -12.88
C LYS A 99 21.63 22.52 -12.62
N ILE A 100 21.56 21.84 -11.47
CA ILE A 100 22.51 20.78 -11.14
C ILE A 100 22.32 19.62 -12.11
N ASN A 101 23.34 19.36 -12.94
CA ASN A 101 23.34 18.29 -13.91
C ASN A 101 24.76 17.74 -14.10
N ALA A 102 24.85 16.50 -14.60
CA ALA A 102 26.13 15.81 -14.72
C ALA A 102 27.14 16.48 -15.67
N ALA A 103 26.71 17.33 -16.60
CA ALA A 103 27.63 18.06 -17.47
C ALA A 103 28.23 19.26 -16.72
N ALA A 104 27.39 20.08 -16.10
CA ALA A 104 27.81 21.24 -15.33
C ALA A 104 28.72 20.84 -14.15
N VAL A 105 28.39 19.77 -13.42
CA VAL A 105 29.22 19.30 -12.29
C VAL A 105 30.59 18.81 -12.77
N LYS A 106 30.67 18.16 -13.94
CA LYS A 106 31.96 17.73 -14.51
C LYS A 106 32.82 18.91 -14.98
N GLU A 107 32.20 19.96 -15.48
CA GLU A 107 32.90 21.21 -15.85
C GLU A 107 33.46 21.89 -14.61
N ARG A 108 32.64 22.03 -13.56
CA ARG A 108 33.08 22.59 -12.27
C ARG A 108 34.23 21.80 -11.64
N ILE A 109 34.19 20.47 -11.68
CA ILE A 109 35.30 19.62 -11.19
C ILE A 109 36.60 19.90 -11.96
N LYS A 110 36.55 20.22 -13.26
CA LYS A 110 37.75 20.53 -14.06
C LYS A 110 38.33 21.90 -13.71
N GLU A 111 37.48 22.89 -13.45
CA GLU A 111 37.90 24.23 -13.02
C GLU A 111 38.54 24.19 -11.64
N VAL A 112 37.91 23.48 -10.71
CA VAL A 112 38.31 23.40 -9.30
C VAL A 112 39.52 22.47 -9.09
N GLY A 113 39.75 21.51 -9.99
CA GLY A 113 40.83 20.51 -9.86
C GLY A 113 42.27 21.05 -9.85
N ALA A 114 42.48 22.33 -10.16
CA ALA A 114 43.77 22.99 -10.08
C ALA A 114 44.02 23.69 -8.71
N ASP A 115 42.98 23.90 -7.91
CA ASP A 115 43.07 24.65 -6.66
C ASP A 115 43.17 23.74 -5.43
N LYS A 116 44.12 24.02 -4.54
CA LYS A 116 44.40 23.19 -3.35
C LYS A 116 43.47 23.49 -2.18
N THR A 117 42.84 24.67 -2.16
CA THR A 117 41.88 25.10 -1.13
C THR A 117 40.49 24.53 -1.33
N ALA A 118 40.18 24.02 -2.52
CA ALA A 118 38.85 23.54 -2.89
C ALA A 118 38.70 22.01 -2.83
N ALA A 119 39.51 21.35 -2.00
CA ALA A 119 39.49 19.89 -1.84
C ALA A 119 38.12 19.36 -1.34
N GLU A 120 37.45 20.12 -0.46
CA GLU A 120 36.13 19.77 0.09
C GLU A 120 35.02 19.90 -0.96
N GLU A 121 34.96 21.02 -1.70
CA GLU A 121 34.05 21.22 -2.84
C GLU A 121 34.21 20.10 -3.88
N LEU A 122 35.45 19.73 -4.19
CA LEU A 122 35.75 18.68 -5.15
C LEU A 122 35.31 17.29 -4.66
N ALA A 123 35.39 17.02 -3.35
CA ALA A 123 34.88 15.79 -2.76
C ALA A 123 33.35 15.69 -2.85
N ILE A 124 32.64 16.79 -2.56
CA ILE A 124 31.18 16.89 -2.65
C ILE A 124 30.71 16.69 -4.10
N LEU A 125 31.33 17.38 -5.06
CA LEU A 125 30.98 17.26 -6.49
C LEU A 125 31.23 15.85 -7.04
N LYS A 126 32.35 15.21 -6.64
CA LYS A 126 32.62 13.82 -6.99
C LYS A 126 31.61 12.86 -6.36
N ARG A 127 31.22 13.10 -5.11
CA ARG A 127 30.22 12.28 -4.40
C ARG A 127 28.86 12.37 -5.08
N TRP A 128 28.44 13.58 -5.44
CA TRP A 128 27.22 13.81 -6.21
C TRP A 128 27.25 13.06 -7.55
N LEU A 129 28.36 13.15 -8.29
CA LEU A 129 28.51 12.45 -9.57
C LEU A 129 28.42 10.91 -9.42
N GLN A 130 29.00 10.37 -8.35
CA GLN A 130 28.90 8.94 -8.04
C GLN A 130 27.47 8.51 -7.74
N LEU A 131 26.73 9.30 -6.95
CA LEU A 131 25.36 9.01 -6.59
C LEU A 131 24.42 9.08 -7.81
N VAL A 132 24.59 10.07 -8.69
CA VAL A 132 23.82 10.16 -9.96
C VAL A 132 24.13 8.98 -10.88
N ALA A 133 25.40 8.57 -10.97
CA ALA A 133 25.77 7.39 -11.75
C ALA A 133 25.17 6.10 -11.16
N ALA A 134 25.17 5.96 -9.83
CA ALA A 134 24.55 4.83 -9.13
C ALA A 134 23.04 4.80 -9.32
N GLU A 135 22.36 5.94 -9.20
CA GLU A 135 20.92 6.08 -9.43
C GLU A 135 20.54 5.67 -10.86
N ALA A 136 21.31 6.11 -11.86
CA ALA A 136 21.10 5.71 -13.26
C ALA A 136 21.33 4.21 -13.48
N ALA A 137 22.35 3.62 -12.85
CA ALA A 137 22.62 2.19 -12.91
C ALA A 137 21.51 1.36 -12.25
N LEU A 138 21.05 1.76 -11.06
CA LEU A 138 19.94 1.11 -10.35
C LEU A 138 18.63 1.20 -11.14
N LYS A 139 18.32 2.36 -11.73
CA LYS A 139 17.16 2.53 -12.64
C LYS A 139 17.22 1.58 -13.83
N LYS A 140 18.42 1.37 -14.39
CA LYS A 140 18.61 0.42 -15.50
C LYS A 140 18.42 -1.02 -15.03
N GLN A 141 19.06 -1.41 -13.93
CA GLN A 141 18.94 -2.76 -13.35
C GLN A 141 17.50 -3.09 -12.97
N LEU A 142 16.77 -2.14 -12.38
CA LEU A 142 15.36 -2.31 -12.02
C LEU A 142 14.51 -2.63 -13.26
N ARG A 143 14.64 -1.83 -14.33
CA ARG A 143 13.92 -2.05 -15.58
C ARG A 143 14.26 -3.39 -16.24
N GLU A 144 15.53 -3.79 -16.21
CA GLU A 144 15.99 -5.06 -16.75
C GLU A 144 15.42 -6.24 -15.94
N ALA A 145 15.44 -6.15 -14.60
CA ALA A 145 14.90 -7.16 -13.71
C ALA A 145 13.37 -7.29 -13.84
N GLU A 146 12.64 -6.17 -13.94
CA GLU A 146 11.20 -6.15 -14.18
C GLU A 146 10.84 -6.78 -15.54
N ALA A 147 11.60 -6.46 -16.60
CA ALA A 147 11.39 -7.04 -17.92
C ALA A 147 11.70 -8.55 -17.94
N GLU A 148 12.76 -8.98 -17.26
CA GLU A 148 13.11 -10.40 -17.13
C GLU A 148 12.03 -11.17 -16.35
N LEU A 149 11.53 -10.60 -15.25
CA LEU A 149 10.44 -11.18 -14.47
C LEU A 149 9.15 -11.30 -15.31
N ASP A 150 8.78 -10.26 -16.06
CA ASP A 150 7.60 -10.29 -16.94
C ASP A 150 7.74 -11.37 -18.03
N ALA A 151 8.94 -11.50 -18.62
CA ALA A 151 9.22 -12.52 -19.63
C ALA A 151 9.17 -13.95 -19.04
N LYS A 152 9.72 -14.16 -17.84
CA LYS A 152 9.64 -15.45 -17.13
C LYS A 152 8.20 -15.80 -16.78
N ALA A 153 7.43 -14.84 -16.28
CA ALA A 153 6.02 -15.02 -15.97
C ALA A 153 5.22 -15.39 -17.23
N TYR A 154 5.46 -14.70 -18.35
CA TYR A 154 4.83 -15.02 -19.63
C TYR A 154 5.16 -16.44 -20.10
N ALA A 155 6.44 -16.83 -20.04
CA ALA A 155 6.89 -18.15 -20.47
C ALA A 155 6.40 -19.31 -19.57
N ARG A 156 6.06 -19.01 -18.31
CA ARG A 156 5.49 -20.00 -17.38
C ARG A 156 4.00 -20.20 -17.63
N TYR A 157 3.28 -19.17 -18.09
CA TYR A 157 1.83 -19.19 -18.24
C TYR A 157 1.30 -20.40 -19.04
N PRO A 158 1.83 -20.75 -20.23
CA PRO A 158 1.37 -21.92 -20.99
C PRO A 158 1.75 -23.27 -20.38
N LYS A 159 2.65 -23.28 -19.38
CA LYS A 159 3.16 -24.50 -18.73
C LYS A 159 2.41 -24.83 -17.43
N LEU A 160 1.40 -24.05 -17.07
CA LEU A 160 0.59 -24.28 -15.88
C LEU A 160 -0.37 -25.44 -16.13
N ILE A 161 -0.44 -26.37 -15.18
CA ILE A 161 -1.41 -27.46 -15.20
C ILE A 161 -2.69 -27.08 -14.46
N GLU A 162 -3.78 -27.80 -14.71
CA GLU A 162 -5.10 -27.52 -14.12
C GLU A 162 -5.08 -27.41 -12.59
N SER A 163 -4.34 -28.29 -11.90
CA SER A 163 -4.25 -28.23 -10.43
C SER A 163 -3.53 -26.98 -9.93
N GLU A 164 -2.45 -26.55 -10.60
CA GLU A 164 -1.75 -25.31 -10.28
C GLU A 164 -2.65 -24.09 -10.51
N ILE A 165 -3.43 -24.10 -11.61
CA ILE A 165 -4.37 -23.03 -11.94
C ILE A 165 -5.49 -22.96 -10.88
N LYS A 166 -6.08 -24.10 -10.50
CA LYS A 166 -7.11 -24.15 -9.46
C LYS A 166 -6.63 -23.55 -8.16
N THR A 167 -5.43 -23.94 -7.72
CA THR A 167 -4.85 -23.38 -6.50
C THR A 167 -4.60 -21.87 -6.62
N LEU A 168 -4.05 -21.39 -7.74
CA LEU A 168 -3.81 -19.95 -7.92
C LEU A 168 -5.11 -19.12 -7.96
N VAL A 169 -6.17 -19.63 -8.59
CA VAL A 169 -7.44 -18.89 -8.73
C VAL A 169 -8.27 -18.99 -7.46
N VAL A 170 -8.42 -20.20 -6.92
CA VAL A 170 -9.29 -20.44 -5.77
C VAL A 170 -8.60 -19.97 -4.50
N ASP A 171 -7.42 -20.50 -4.19
CA ASP A 171 -6.75 -20.23 -2.91
C ASP A 171 -6.12 -18.82 -2.90
N ASP A 172 -5.27 -18.54 -3.89
CA ASP A 172 -4.45 -17.33 -3.86
C ASP A 172 -5.21 -16.06 -4.28
N LYS A 173 -6.21 -16.15 -5.16
CA LYS A 173 -7.01 -15.00 -5.63
C LYS A 173 -8.32 -14.84 -4.87
N TRP A 174 -9.20 -15.84 -4.91
CA TRP A 174 -10.57 -15.69 -4.38
C TRP A 174 -10.66 -15.87 -2.87
N PHE A 175 -10.07 -16.93 -2.32
CA PHE A 175 -10.04 -17.14 -0.87
C PHE A 175 -9.27 -16.01 -0.18
N ALA A 176 -8.12 -15.59 -0.69
CA ALA A 176 -7.39 -14.46 -0.13
C ALA A 176 -8.24 -13.16 -0.11
N ALA A 177 -8.99 -12.89 -1.18
CA ALA A 177 -9.87 -11.72 -1.24
C ALA A 177 -11.06 -11.83 -0.28
N LEU A 178 -11.68 -13.00 -0.19
CA LEU A 178 -12.79 -13.25 0.75
C LEU A 178 -12.32 -13.17 2.19
N ASP A 179 -11.16 -13.76 2.50
CA ASP A 179 -10.56 -13.72 3.83
C ASP A 179 -10.27 -12.28 4.26
N ALA A 180 -9.65 -11.49 3.38
CA ALA A 180 -9.42 -10.07 3.63
C ALA A 180 -10.73 -9.27 3.83
N ALA A 181 -11.77 -9.56 3.05
CA ALA A 181 -13.07 -8.91 3.18
C ALA A 181 -13.77 -9.26 4.50
N ILE A 182 -13.73 -10.53 4.91
CA ILE A 182 -14.30 -11.01 6.18
C ILE A 182 -13.59 -10.35 7.36
N HIS A 183 -12.25 -10.35 7.37
CA HIS A 183 -11.48 -9.70 8.41
C HIS A 183 -11.73 -8.18 8.45
N GLY A 184 -11.77 -7.52 7.29
CA GLY A 184 -12.11 -6.10 7.21
C GLY A 184 -13.50 -5.77 7.76
N GLU A 185 -14.49 -6.63 7.54
CA GLU A 185 -15.83 -6.44 8.09
C GLU A 185 -15.87 -6.66 9.61
N LEU A 186 -15.13 -7.65 10.13
CA LEU A 186 -14.98 -7.86 11.56
C LEU A 186 -14.36 -6.64 12.24
N ASP A 187 -13.28 -6.09 11.67
CA ASP A 187 -12.62 -4.88 12.18
C ASP A 187 -13.57 -3.68 12.17
N ARG A 188 -14.32 -3.50 11.07
CA ARG A 188 -15.30 -2.41 10.93
C ARG A 188 -16.40 -2.49 11.99
N VAL A 189 -16.94 -3.69 12.22
CA VAL A 189 -17.98 -3.92 13.25
C VAL A 189 -17.40 -3.65 14.63
N SER A 190 -16.19 -4.14 14.92
CA SER A 190 -15.49 -3.93 16.18
C SER A 190 -15.30 -2.43 16.46
N GLN A 191 -14.74 -1.68 15.52
CA GLN A 191 -14.55 -0.23 15.63
C GLN A 191 -15.88 0.50 15.82
N THR A 192 -16.92 0.08 15.10
CA THR A 192 -18.27 0.67 15.23
C THR A 192 -18.83 0.45 16.63
N LEU A 193 -18.67 -0.75 17.19
CA LEU A 193 -19.10 -1.08 18.54
C LEU A 193 -18.31 -0.28 19.57
N THR A 194 -16.97 -0.22 19.47
CA THR A 194 -16.12 0.59 20.36
C THR A 194 -16.55 2.05 20.37
N ARG A 195 -16.83 2.63 19.20
CA ARG A 195 -17.32 4.01 19.09
C ARG A 195 -18.66 4.17 19.81
N ARG A 196 -19.63 3.26 19.58
CA ARG A 196 -20.94 3.30 20.26
C ARG A 196 -20.83 3.15 21.77
N VAL A 197 -19.95 2.28 22.26
CA VAL A 197 -19.72 2.11 23.70
C VAL A 197 -19.16 3.40 24.29
N LYS A 198 -18.20 4.05 23.61
CA LYS A 198 -17.67 5.35 24.02
C LYS A 198 -18.74 6.44 24.03
N GLU A 199 -19.52 6.55 22.96
CA GLU A 199 -20.64 7.49 22.87
C GLU A 199 -21.67 7.28 24.00
N LEU A 200 -22.00 6.03 24.32
CA LEU A 200 -22.90 5.71 25.43
C LEU A 200 -22.28 6.06 26.78
N ALA A 201 -21.00 5.74 27.00
CA ALA A 201 -20.31 6.10 28.23
C ALA A 201 -20.33 7.61 28.45
N GLU A 202 -19.92 8.40 27.45
CA GLU A 202 -19.93 9.87 27.49
C GLU A 202 -21.35 10.42 27.70
N ARG A 203 -22.35 9.86 27.02
CA ARG A 203 -23.74 10.33 27.12
C ARG A 203 -24.34 10.08 28.50
N TYR A 204 -24.02 8.96 29.14
CA TYR A 204 -24.60 8.59 30.43
C TYR A 204 -23.73 8.95 31.64
N GLU A 205 -22.50 9.43 31.43
CA GLU A 205 -21.55 9.83 32.47
C GLU A 205 -22.15 10.81 33.48
N THR A 206 -22.83 11.86 33.02
CA THR A 206 -23.42 12.90 33.87
C THR A 206 -24.90 12.68 34.23
N PRO A 207 -25.81 12.29 33.30
CA PRO A 207 -27.23 12.22 33.62
C PRO A 207 -27.61 11.02 34.49
N LEU A 208 -26.90 9.88 34.39
CA LEU A 208 -27.23 8.68 35.15
C LEU A 208 -26.99 8.87 36.67
N PRO A 209 -25.84 9.38 37.13
CA PRO A 209 -25.64 9.67 38.55
C PRO A 209 -26.64 10.70 39.09
N ARG A 210 -26.92 11.77 38.32
CA ARG A 210 -27.91 12.78 38.73
C ARG A 210 -29.33 12.22 38.91
N MET A 211 -29.72 11.25 38.09
CA MET A 211 -31.01 10.56 38.26
C MET A 211 -30.99 9.66 39.50
N ALA A 212 -29.89 8.94 39.76
CA ALA A 212 -29.73 8.13 40.96
C ALA A 212 -29.79 8.99 42.24
N ASP A 213 -29.12 10.14 42.26
CA ASP A 213 -29.13 11.09 43.39
C ASP A 213 -30.55 11.60 43.66
N ARG A 214 -31.30 11.97 42.61
CA ARG A 214 -32.69 12.43 42.74
C ARG A 214 -33.62 11.33 43.26
N VAL A 215 -33.42 10.08 42.83
CA VAL A 215 -34.19 8.94 43.34
C VAL A 215 -33.89 8.73 44.83
N ALA A 216 -32.61 8.72 45.22
CA ALA A 216 -32.21 8.59 46.61
C ALA A 216 -32.77 9.71 47.51
N GLU A 217 -32.78 10.96 47.01
CA GLU A 217 -33.37 12.09 47.73
C GLU A 217 -34.88 11.92 47.94
N LEU A 218 -35.62 11.56 46.87
CA LEU A 218 -37.06 11.35 46.94
C LEU A 218 -37.41 10.15 47.84
N GLU A 219 -36.65 9.07 47.76
CA GLU A 219 -36.78 7.91 48.64
C GLU A 219 -36.56 8.29 50.11
N ALA A 220 -35.52 9.05 50.42
CA ALA A 220 -35.28 9.56 51.77
C ALA A 220 -36.39 10.51 52.27
N ARG A 221 -37.03 11.26 51.38
CA ARG A 221 -38.21 12.07 51.73
C ARG A 221 -39.43 11.20 52.02
N VAL A 222 -39.69 10.20 51.19
CA VAL A 222 -40.80 9.25 51.36
C VAL A 222 -40.62 8.47 52.68
N ASN A 223 -39.43 7.95 52.94
CA ASN A 223 -39.12 7.22 54.18
C ASN A 223 -39.37 8.09 55.41
N ARG A 224 -38.90 9.35 55.42
CA ARG A 224 -39.21 10.29 56.52
C ARG A 224 -40.70 10.57 56.68
N HIS A 225 -41.48 10.61 55.60
CA HIS A 225 -42.92 10.79 55.69
C HIS A 225 -43.62 9.53 56.23
N LEU A 226 -43.18 8.34 55.82
CA LEU A 226 -43.67 7.07 56.34
C LEU A 226 -43.38 6.91 57.84
N GLU A 227 -42.16 7.26 58.28
CA GLU A 227 -41.80 7.29 59.71
C GLU A 227 -42.71 8.22 60.52
N LYS A 228 -42.98 9.44 60.02
CA LYS A 228 -43.90 10.38 60.67
C LYS A 228 -45.34 9.87 60.75
N MET A 229 -45.75 9.00 59.83
CA MET A 229 -47.06 8.34 59.83
C MET A 229 -47.09 7.07 60.70
N GLY A 230 -46.00 6.74 61.40
CA GLY A 230 -45.93 5.59 62.31
C GLY A 230 -45.51 4.28 61.63
N TYR A 231 -45.12 4.32 60.36
CA TYR A 231 -44.58 3.16 59.64
C TYR A 231 -43.05 3.21 59.68
N ALA A 232 -42.43 2.50 60.62
CA ALA A 232 -40.98 2.29 60.65
C ALA A 232 -40.64 0.98 59.92
N TRP A 233 -39.88 1.05 58.83
CA TRP A 233 -39.27 -0.13 58.22
C TRP A 233 -38.01 -0.53 59.01
N LYS A 234 -37.86 -1.81 59.33
CA LYS A 234 -36.61 -2.41 59.80
C LYS A 234 -35.68 -2.69 58.64
#